data_AF-A0A060CCH4-F1
#
_entry.id   AF-A0A060CCH4-F1
#
_cell.length_a   1.000
_cell.length_b   1.000
_cell.length_c   1.000
_cell.angle_alpha   90.00
_cell.angle_beta   90.00
_cell.angle_gamma   90.00
#
_symmetry.space_group_name_H-M   'P 1'
#
loop_
_entity.id
_entity.type
_entity.pdbx_description
1 polymer ?
#
loop_
_entity_poly.entity_id
_entity_poly.type
_entity_poly.pdbx_seq_one_letter_code
_entity_poly.pdbx_strand_id
1 'polypeptide(L)' 'MNIQKYFNSGVLLIDIKKWNSHLILEQLTKEIEENIVSGINLPCPDQDVLNMVLHNHVLFIEQKYNLPYRLV' A
#
# COMPACT_ATOMS: atom_id res chain seq x y z
N MET A 1 7.32 6.24 12.94
CA MET A 1 6.19 6.10 12.00
C MET A 1 4.93 5.95 12.81
N ASN A 2 3.93 6.82 12.62
CA ASN A 2 2.66 6.70 13.33
C ASN A 2 1.87 5.55 12.68
N ILE A 3 1.84 4.38 13.32
CA ILE A 3 1.26 3.11 12.81
C ILE A 3 -0.26 3.21 12.55
N GLN A 4 -0.90 4.32 12.92
CA GLN A 4 -2.34 4.53 12.82
C GLN A 4 -2.93 4.47 11.39
N LYS A 5 -2.12 4.37 10.33
CA LYS A 5 -2.60 4.36 8.93
C LYS A 5 -1.86 3.35 8.03
N TYR A 6 -1.63 2.13 8.52
CA TYR A 6 -1.14 1.02 7.69
C TYR A 6 -2.29 0.05 7.38
N PHE A 7 -2.58 -0.20 6.10
CA PHE A 7 -3.64 -1.11 5.65
C PHE A 7 -3.08 -2.44 5.15
N ASN A 8 -3.90 -3.48 5.23
CA ASN A 8 -3.60 -4.78 4.64
C ASN A 8 -3.92 -4.78 3.13
N SER A 9 -2.99 -5.21 2.27
CA SER A 9 -3.17 -5.24 0.81
C SER A 9 -3.96 -6.45 0.28
N GLY A 10 -4.37 -7.38 1.15
CA GLY A 10 -5.07 -8.60 0.76
C GLY A 10 -6.47 -8.37 0.18
N VAL A 11 -7.14 -7.29 0.57
CA VAL A 11 -8.42 -6.86 -0.01
C VAL A 11 -8.42 -5.36 -0.22
N LEU A 12 -8.55 -4.93 -1.48
CA LEU A 12 -8.55 -3.53 -1.88
C LEU A 12 -9.74 -3.24 -2.80
N LEU A 13 -10.48 -2.17 -2.50
CA LEU A 13 -11.44 -1.59 -3.41
C LEU A 13 -10.81 -0.35 -4.04
N ILE A 14 -10.65 -0.36 -5.36
CA ILE A 14 -9.90 0.66 -6.09
C ILE A 14 -10.84 1.46 -6.99
N ASP A 15 -10.80 2.79 -6.85
CA ASP A 15 -11.38 3.70 -7.84
C ASP A 15 -10.44 3.83 -9.04
N ILE A 16 -10.70 3.04 -10.09
CA ILE A 16 -9.84 2.95 -11.28
C ILE A 16 -9.70 4.30 -11.99
N LYS A 17 -10.73 5.14 -11.99
CA LYS A 17 -10.67 6.46 -12.64
C LYS A 17 -9.67 7.37 -11.93
N LYS A 18 -9.74 7.43 -10.60
CA LYS A 18 -8.78 8.19 -9.79
C LYS A 18 -7.38 7.58 -9.85
N TRP A 19 -7.28 6.25 -9.83
CA TRP A 19 -6.01 5.55 -9.92
C TRP A 19 -5.23 5.94 -11.18
N ASN A 20 -5.92 5.93 -12.32
CA ASN A 20 -5.34 6.31 -13.60
C ASN A 20 -5.07 7.82 -13.69
N SER A 21 -5.99 8.68 -13.21
CA SER A 21 -5.79 10.14 -13.29
C SER A 21 -4.61 10.64 -12.46
N HIS A 22 -4.24 9.91 -11.39
CA HIS A 22 -3.11 10.25 -10.54
C HIS A 22 -1.85 9.45 -10.89
N LEU A 23 -1.85 8.63 -11.95
CA LEU A 23 -0.68 7.86 -12.37
C LEU A 23 -0.09 7.02 -11.22
N ILE A 24 -0.95 6.33 -10.47
CA ILE A 24 -0.53 5.60 -9.27
C ILE A 24 0.40 4.44 -9.62
N LEU A 25 0.20 3.77 -10.76
CA LEU A 25 1.07 2.67 -11.18
C LEU A 25 2.51 3.15 -11.38
N GLU A 26 2.68 4.30 -12.02
CA GLU A 26 3.97 4.91 -12.27
C GLU A 26 4.68 5.31 -10.96
N GLN A 27 3.92 5.85 -10.01
CA GLN A 27 4.43 6.17 -8.68
C GLN A 27 4.89 4.92 -7.93
N LEU A 28 4.10 3.83 -7.95
CA LEU A 28 4.46 2.56 -7.32
C LEU A 28 5.73 1.96 -7.94
N THR A 29 5.82 1.92 -9.27
CA THR A 29 6.99 1.38 -9.97
C THR A 29 8.25 2.18 -9.62
N LYS A 30 8.16 3.51 -9.63
CA LYS A 30 9.28 4.38 -9.25
C LYS A 30 9.73 4.13 -7.81
N GLU A 31 8.79 4.03 -6.88
CA GLU A 31 9.11 3.79 -5.47
C GLU A 31 9.78 2.42 -5.26
N ILE A 32 9.32 1.37 -5.97
CA ILE A 32 9.96 0.04 -5.95
C ILE A 32 11.41 0.14 -6.44
N GLU A 33 11.64 0.80 -7.58
CA GLU A 33 12.99 0.97 -8.14
C GLU A 33 13.93 1.72 -7.17
N GLU A 34 13.45 2.81 -6.56
CA GLU A 34 14.22 3.60 -5.60
C GLU A 34 14.55 2.81 -4.31
N ASN A 35 13.61 1.99 -3.81
CA ASN A 35 13.83 1.13 -2.65
C ASN A 35 14.82 -0.01 -2.93
N ILE A 36 14.80 -0.59 -4.15
CA ILE A 36 15.78 -1.59 -4.59
C ILE A 36 17.19 -0.98 -4.63
N VAL A 37 17.33 0.21 -5.22
CA VAL A 37 18.63 0.89 -5.35
C VAL A 37 19.21 1.29 -3.99
N SER A 38 18.37 1.72 -3.05
CA SER A 38 18.79 2.15 -1.72
C SER A 38 19.07 1.00 -0.75
N GLY A 39 18.76 -0.24 -1.12
CA GLY A 39 18.96 -1.43 -0.28
C GLY A 39 18.05 -1.49 0.94
N ILE A 40 16.90 -0.80 0.88
CA ILE A 40 15.89 -0.83 1.95
C ILE A 40 15.26 -2.22 1.98
N ASN A 41 15.21 -2.83 3.17
CA ASN A 41 14.53 -4.10 3.36
C ASN A 41 13.02 -3.86 3.48
N LEU A 42 12.25 -4.32 2.49
CA LEU A 42 10.79 -4.32 2.49
C LEU A 42 10.30 -5.76 2.73
N PRO A 43 9.85 -6.13 3.95
CA PRO A 43 9.40 -7.48 4.26
C PRO A 43 8.19 -7.92 3.43
N CYS A 44 7.32 -6.99 3.04
CA CYS A 44 6.19 -7.23 2.15
C CYS A 44 6.18 -6.14 1.07
N PRO A 45 7.03 -6.26 0.03
CA PRO A 45 7.33 -5.16 -0.90
C PRO A 45 6.10 -4.51 -1.53
N ASP A 46 5.12 -5.32 -1.92
CA ASP A 46 3.85 -4.86 -2.50
C ASP A 46 3.01 -4.05 -1.49
N GLN A 47 2.80 -4.58 -0.29
CA GLN A 47 2.02 -3.91 0.75
C GLN A 47 2.71 -2.67 1.29
N ASP A 48 4.03 -2.74 1.49
CA ASP A 48 4.82 -1.65 2.04
C ASP A 48 4.83 -0.47 1.07
N VAL A 49 5.09 -0.71 -0.22
CA VAL A 49 5.07 0.35 -1.23
C VAL A 49 3.68 0.96 -1.40
N LEU A 50 2.63 0.13 -1.39
CA LEU A 50 1.25 0.63 -1.40
C LEU A 50 0.96 1.56 -0.22
N ASN A 51 1.41 1.21 0.99
CA ASN A 51 1.24 2.04 2.18
C ASN A 51 2.09 3.31 2.17
N MET A 52 3.26 3.30 1.51
CA MET A 52 4.11 4.48 1.33
C MET A 52 3.48 5.45 0.32
N VAL A 53 3.15 4.98 -0.89
CA VAL A 53 2.63 5.81 -1.99
C VAL A 53 1.23 6.34 -1.70
N LEU A 54 0.37 5.54 -1.09
CA LEU A 54 -1.03 5.93 -0.81
C LEU A 54 -1.21 6.55 0.58
N HIS A 55 -0.13 6.93 1.26
CA HIS A 55 -0.23 7.51 2.60
C HIS A 55 -1.19 8.72 2.62
N ASN A 56 -2.17 8.72 3.54
CA ASN A 56 -3.27 9.69 3.64
C ASN A 56 -4.26 9.74 2.46
N HIS A 57 -4.14 8.88 1.45
CA HIS A 57 -5.04 8.77 0.30
C HIS A 57 -5.87 7.47 0.32
N VAL A 58 -6.13 6.94 1.52
CA VAL A 58 -6.84 5.67 1.74
C VAL A 58 -8.04 5.88 2.64
N LEU A 59 -9.15 5.23 2.29
CA LEU A 59 -10.31 5.08 3.15
C LEU A 59 -10.27 3.71 3.81
N PHE A 60 -10.23 3.69 5.14
CA PHE A 60 -10.21 2.45 5.91
C PHE A 60 -11.62 1.89 6.08
N ILE A 61 -11.77 0.59 5.85
CA ILE A 61 -13.01 -0.15 6.07
C ILE A 61 -12.92 -0.93 7.39
N GLU A 62 -14.07 -1.38 7.90
CA GLU A 62 -14.12 -2.24 9.07
C GLU A 62 -13.28 -3.51 8.88
N GLN A 63 -12.56 -3.93 9.92
CA GLN A 63 -11.64 -5.07 9.85
C GLN A 63 -12.32 -6.37 9.40
N LYS A 64 -13.63 -6.55 9.66
CA LYS A 64 -14.40 -7.74 9.24
C LYS A 64 -14.31 -8.04 7.73
N TYR A 65 -14.02 -7.03 6.92
CA TYR A 65 -13.86 -7.15 5.46
C TYR A 65 -12.43 -7.43 5.01
N ASN A 66 -11.43 -7.16 5.86
CA ASN A 66 -10.02 -7.32 5.55
C ASN A 66 -9.22 -7.56 6.85
N LEU A 67 -9.37 -8.78 7.38
CA LEU A 67 -8.67 -9.23 8.58
C LEU A 67 -7.23 -9.64 8.19
N PRO A 68 -6.19 -9.01 8.75
CA PRO A 68 -4.84 -9.51 8.55
C PRO A 68 -4.75 -10.92 9.13
N TYR A 69 -4.31 -11.87 8.32
CA TYR A 69 -4.19 -13.26 8.73
C TYR A 69 -3.22 -13.37 9.91
N ARG A 70 -3.75 -13.68 11.10
CA ARG A 70 -2.97 -14.16 12.23
C ARG A 70 -3.22 -15.65 12.34
N LEU A 71 -2.23 -16.46 11.96
CA LEU A 71 -2.15 -17.83 12.48
C LEU A 71 -2.03 -17.69 13.99
N VAL A 72 -3.03 -18.21 14.70
CA VAL A 72 -2.92 -18.61 16.11
C VAL A 72 -1.73 -19.53 16.30
#